data_AF-A0A6G0QN13-F1
#
_entry.id   AF-A0A6G0QN13-F1
#
_cell.length_a   1.000
_cell.length_b   1.000
_cell.length_c   1.000
_cell.angle_alpha   90.00
_cell.angle_beta   90.00
_cell.angle_gamma   90.00
#
_symmetry.space_group_name_H-M   'P 1'
#
loop_
_entity.id
_entity.type
_entity.pdbx_description
1 polymer ?
#
loop_
_entity_poly.entity_id
_entity_poly.type
_entity_poly.pdbx_seq_one_letter_code
_entity_poly.pdbx_strand_id
1 'polypeptide(L)'
;MLALREFRSMLLGQELHLHTDHLNLTYSTFHDVHMMRWRLEIEEFGPTFHYIPGSSNIVADALARLPISDEGSAALEEKAALLMAAASEVEETATPTMAAVAETAMDGGFAVDLRVIADEQRRDTTGSLGDSDEQEIAGTMLRVDPTSKKVLVPKRLQQRLVQSYHDLLLHPGAATMAHTIAQVFYWRGMEADVHKLVDNCIVCLKAKHPTTRFGKLPPKSVEVRPWFEIAVDSIGPYGKKRFSALTIIDTATRLIEILPTIDATSMEAAYLMDRYWFARDPRPTRCIHDGGSEFKKEFAELLDSYGVESVPTTTRNPQANAVIERVHRVICEKMRTKDIQTQADWADFLNNTMFAMRTSNHSMLKASPAQLAFGRDMLVDVAHTTDWTAEHRRKVEQERAHNERENQGRAKWTYRPGDHVLLRRDAGIQGKMQPLFDGPFEVIAVQEHGTLTLDKGRYLEKVDIRRVRPCKGKRGGDCEQPQ
;
A
#
# COMPACT_ATOMS: atom_id res chain seq x y z
N MET A 1 -15.81 -25.49 11.22
CA MET A 1 -16.72 -24.67 10.38
C MET A 1 -17.14 -25.39 9.11
N LEU A 2 -16.22 -25.70 8.18
CA LEU A 2 -16.58 -26.41 6.93
C LEU A 2 -17.32 -27.74 7.21
N ALA A 3 -16.79 -28.55 8.13
CA ALA A 3 -17.41 -29.82 8.53
C ALA A 3 -18.82 -29.67 9.16
N LEU A 4 -19.05 -28.63 9.97
CA LEU A 4 -20.38 -28.40 10.57
C LEU A 4 -21.42 -28.02 9.51
N ARG A 5 -21.02 -27.27 8.49
CA ARG A 5 -21.90 -26.90 7.37
C ARG A 5 -22.16 -28.08 6.45
N GLU A 6 -21.13 -28.88 6.14
CA GLU A 6 -21.22 -30.05 5.26
C GLU A 6 -22.12 -31.14 5.87
N PHE A 7 -21.92 -31.45 7.15
CA PHE A 7 -22.67 -32.50 7.84
C PHE A 7 -23.86 -31.97 8.65
N ARG A 8 -24.38 -30.78 8.28
CA ARG A 8 -25.43 -30.09 9.04
C ARG A 8 -26.66 -30.96 9.29
N SER A 9 -27.09 -31.73 8.30
CA SER A 9 -28.26 -32.62 8.41
C SER A 9 -28.07 -33.76 9.41
N MET A 10 -26.83 -34.16 9.69
CA MET A 10 -26.50 -35.27 10.60
C MET A 10 -26.24 -34.77 12.02
N LEU A 11 -25.72 -33.55 12.17
CA LEU A 11 -25.26 -33.00 13.45
C LEU A 11 -26.33 -32.19 14.19
N LEU A 12 -27.34 -31.67 13.48
CA LEU A 12 -28.39 -30.86 14.11
C LEU A 12 -29.23 -31.70 15.10
N GLY A 13 -29.31 -31.26 16.36
CA GLY A 13 -30.08 -31.92 17.41
C GLY A 13 -29.35 -33.08 18.12
N GLN A 14 -28.08 -33.33 17.80
CA GLN A 14 -27.23 -34.28 18.52
C GLN A 14 -26.41 -33.59 19.60
N GLU A 15 -25.97 -34.34 20.62
CA GLU A 15 -25.01 -33.85 21.60
C GLU A 15 -23.60 -33.80 20.98
N LEU A 16 -23.03 -32.59 20.86
CA LEU A 16 -21.75 -32.38 20.20
C LEU A 16 -20.69 -31.94 21.20
N HIS A 17 -19.56 -32.63 21.23
CA HIS A 17 -18.37 -32.25 22.00
C HIS A 17 -17.27 -31.75 21.06
N LEU A 18 -16.90 -30.48 21.21
CA LEU A 18 -15.97 -29.79 20.33
C LEU A 18 -14.65 -29.54 21.06
N HIS A 19 -13.64 -30.33 20.69
CA HIS A 19 -12.29 -30.19 21.22
C HIS A 19 -11.50 -29.18 20.38
N THR A 20 -10.97 -28.12 21.01
CA THR A 20 -10.25 -27.04 20.32
C THR A 20 -8.98 -26.62 21.06
N ASP A 21 -7.94 -26.30 20.31
CA ASP A 21 -6.71 -25.66 20.79
C ASP A 21 -6.80 -24.14 20.88
N HIS A 22 -7.95 -23.58 20.53
CA HIS A 22 -8.18 -22.15 20.59
C HIS A 22 -8.94 -21.77 21.86
N LEU A 23 -8.20 -21.41 22.92
CA LEU A 23 -8.76 -21.10 24.25
C LEU A 23 -9.88 -20.05 24.20
N ASN A 24 -9.79 -19.05 23.32
CA ASN A 24 -10.81 -17.98 23.30
C ASN A 24 -12.22 -18.46 22.93
N LEU A 25 -12.36 -19.64 22.30
CA LEU A 25 -13.67 -20.20 21.95
C LEU A 25 -14.42 -20.80 23.15
N THR A 26 -13.77 -20.96 24.31
CA THR A 26 -14.41 -21.47 25.53
C THR A 26 -15.03 -20.38 26.40
N TYR A 27 -14.70 -19.11 26.15
CA TYR A 27 -15.30 -17.98 26.87
C TYR A 27 -16.67 -17.61 26.31
N SER A 28 -17.54 -17.06 27.17
CA SER A 28 -18.87 -16.56 26.80
C SER A 28 -18.87 -15.10 26.34
N THR A 29 -17.74 -14.40 26.48
CA THR A 29 -17.59 -12.97 26.16
C THR A 29 -16.50 -12.77 25.10
N PHE A 30 -16.86 -12.10 24.00
CA PHE A 30 -15.98 -11.87 22.85
C PHE A 30 -15.82 -10.37 22.59
N HIS A 31 -14.57 -9.92 22.39
CA HIS A 31 -14.24 -8.53 22.04
C HIS A 31 -13.94 -8.35 20.54
N ASP A 32 -13.81 -9.46 19.80
CA ASP A 32 -13.52 -9.48 18.35
C ASP A 32 -14.76 -9.91 17.56
N VAL A 33 -15.18 -9.07 16.63
CA VAL A 33 -16.34 -9.28 15.74
C VAL A 33 -16.18 -10.54 14.88
N HIS A 34 -14.95 -10.89 14.49
CA HIS A 34 -14.67 -12.08 13.68
C HIS A 34 -14.91 -13.35 14.48
N MET A 35 -14.41 -13.40 15.72
CA MET A 35 -14.61 -14.53 16.64
C MET A 35 -16.10 -14.68 17.01
N MET A 36 -16.79 -13.56 17.21
CA MET A 36 -18.22 -13.56 17.53
C MET A 36 -19.05 -14.16 16.39
N ARG A 37 -18.71 -13.85 15.13
CA ARG A 37 -19.39 -14.46 13.96
C ARG A 37 -19.19 -15.98 13.90
N TRP A 38 -17.97 -16.45 14.15
CA TRP A 38 -17.69 -17.89 14.15
C TRP A 38 -18.37 -18.61 15.30
N ARG A 39 -18.40 -17.99 16.49
CA ARG A 39 -19.10 -18.53 17.65
C ARG A 39 -20.59 -18.70 17.35
N LEU A 40 -21.25 -17.69 16.81
CA LEU A 40 -22.68 -17.74 16.48
C LEU A 40 -23.04 -18.89 15.53
N GLU A 41 -22.21 -19.13 14.51
CA GLU A 41 -22.43 -20.24 13.58
C GLU A 41 -22.22 -21.61 14.21
N ILE A 42 -21.29 -21.73 15.18
CA ILE A 42 -21.04 -23.00 15.88
C ILE A 42 -22.13 -23.24 16.93
N GLU A 43 -22.63 -22.18 17.57
CA GLU A 43 -23.64 -22.22 18.63
C GLU A 43 -25.01 -22.66 18.13
N GLU A 44 -25.29 -22.51 16.82
CA GLU A 44 -26.48 -23.09 16.16
C GLU A 44 -26.61 -24.60 16.39
N PHE A 45 -25.47 -25.30 16.60
CA PHE A 45 -25.42 -26.74 16.82
C PHE A 45 -25.40 -27.15 18.30
N GLY A 46 -25.46 -26.20 19.23
CA GLY A 46 -25.43 -26.45 20.68
C GLY A 46 -24.23 -27.27 21.23
N PRO A 47 -22.97 -27.06 20.79
CA PRO A 47 -21.86 -27.91 21.23
C PRO A 47 -21.32 -27.53 22.62
N THR A 48 -20.77 -28.53 23.31
CA THR A 48 -19.95 -28.36 24.52
C THR A 48 -18.48 -28.24 24.14
N PHE A 49 -17.81 -27.18 24.59
CA PHE A 49 -16.43 -26.88 24.22
C PHE A 49 -15.43 -27.43 25.24
N HIS A 50 -14.41 -28.13 24.75
CA HIS A 50 -13.30 -28.66 25.56
C HIS A 50 -11.98 -28.11 25.02
N TYR A 51 -11.22 -27.42 25.86
CA TYR A 51 -9.90 -26.93 25.48
C TYR A 51 -8.85 -28.05 25.55
N ILE A 52 -8.04 -28.19 24.51
CA ILE A 52 -6.86 -29.07 24.49
C ILE A 52 -5.65 -28.24 24.06
N PRO A 53 -4.55 -28.20 24.83
CA PRO A 53 -3.31 -27.55 24.38
C PRO A 53 -2.86 -28.04 23.00
N GLY A 54 -2.44 -27.16 22.11
CA GLY A 54 -2.09 -27.50 20.72
C GLY A 54 -1.05 -28.62 20.59
N SER A 55 -0.09 -28.70 21.52
CA SER A 55 0.91 -29.79 21.59
C SER A 55 0.32 -31.18 21.82
N SER A 56 -0.90 -31.25 22.35
CA SER A 56 -1.63 -32.49 22.66
C SER A 56 -2.75 -32.78 21.63
N ASN A 57 -3.02 -31.87 20.69
CA ASN A 57 -4.05 -32.01 19.66
C ASN A 57 -3.49 -32.69 18.38
N ILE A 58 -2.88 -33.87 18.56
CA ILE A 58 -2.13 -34.60 17.52
C ILE A 58 -3.02 -34.96 16.32
N VAL A 59 -4.31 -35.21 16.54
CA VAL A 59 -5.27 -35.62 15.49
C VAL A 59 -5.54 -34.48 14.50
N ALA A 60 -5.68 -33.25 14.99
CA ALA A 60 -5.88 -32.09 14.13
C ALA A 60 -4.61 -31.76 13.32
N ASP A 61 -3.43 -31.95 13.92
CA ASP A 61 -2.13 -31.75 13.25
C ASP A 61 -1.85 -32.83 12.18
N ALA A 62 -2.28 -34.09 12.41
CA ALA A 62 -2.10 -35.19 11.47
C ALA A 62 -2.83 -34.97 10.13
N LEU A 63 -4.06 -34.46 10.15
CA LEU A 63 -4.85 -34.18 8.94
C LEU A 63 -4.30 -32.99 8.14
N ALA A 64 -3.68 -32.01 8.81
CA ALA A 64 -3.01 -30.89 8.15
C ALA A 64 -1.68 -31.29 7.47
N ARG A 65 -1.15 -32.47 7.80
CA ARG A 65 0.15 -33.00 7.31
C ARG A 65 0.01 -34.17 6.34
N LEU A 66 -1.20 -34.53 5.92
CA LEU A 66 -1.38 -35.57 4.91
C LEU A 66 -0.76 -35.12 3.58
N PRO A 67 0.14 -35.91 2.96
CA PRO A 67 0.68 -35.60 1.66
C PRO A 67 -0.44 -35.64 0.60
N ILE A 68 -0.55 -34.55 -0.17
CA ILE A 68 -1.42 -34.47 -1.34
C ILE A 68 -0.76 -35.29 -2.46
N SER A 69 -1.56 -36.12 -3.13
CA SER A 69 -1.19 -37.17 -4.10
C SER A 69 -0.01 -36.91 -5.06
N ASP A 70 0.68 -38.02 -5.38
CA ASP A 70 2.04 -38.22 -5.91
C ASP A 70 2.46 -37.59 -7.26
N GLU A 71 1.72 -36.65 -7.86
CA GLU A 71 2.19 -36.01 -9.11
C GLU A 71 3.11 -34.79 -8.87
N GLY A 72 3.25 -34.35 -7.61
CA GLY A 72 4.14 -33.24 -7.22
C GLY A 72 5.41 -33.64 -6.45
N SER A 73 5.52 -34.88 -5.96
CA SER A 73 6.60 -35.26 -5.03
C SER A 73 7.96 -35.37 -5.72
N ALA A 74 8.02 -35.88 -6.95
CA ALA A 74 9.28 -35.99 -7.71
C ALA A 74 9.91 -34.62 -7.99
N ALA A 75 9.11 -33.60 -8.33
CA ALA A 75 9.59 -32.25 -8.58
C ALA A 75 9.98 -31.49 -7.29
N LEU A 76 9.44 -31.90 -6.14
CA LEU A 76 9.79 -31.37 -4.82
C LEU A 76 11.04 -32.04 -4.24
N GLU A 77 11.23 -33.34 -4.47
CA GLU A 77 12.44 -34.07 -4.09
C GLU A 77 13.65 -33.63 -4.90
N GLU A 78 13.50 -33.38 -6.21
CA GLU A 78 14.56 -32.83 -7.05
C GLU A 78 14.93 -31.39 -6.63
N LYS A 79 13.93 -30.58 -6.23
CA LYS A 79 14.16 -29.24 -5.66
C LYS A 79 14.79 -29.27 -4.27
N ALA A 80 14.42 -30.25 -3.43
CA ALA A 80 14.97 -30.40 -2.08
C ALA A 80 16.42 -30.93 -2.13
N ALA A 81 16.72 -31.85 -3.04
CA ALA A 81 18.07 -32.31 -3.31
C ALA A 81 18.96 -31.20 -3.87
N LEU A 82 18.43 -30.36 -4.78
CA LEU A 82 19.14 -29.19 -5.30
C LEU A 82 19.35 -28.10 -4.23
N LEU A 83 18.39 -27.91 -3.30
CA LEU A 83 18.55 -27.01 -2.15
C LEU A 83 19.57 -27.54 -1.14
N MET A 84 19.61 -28.84 -0.88
CA MET A 84 20.57 -29.47 0.02
C MET A 84 21.98 -29.50 -0.57
N ALA A 85 22.11 -29.73 -1.89
CA ALA A 85 23.38 -29.65 -2.59
C ALA A 85 23.92 -28.20 -2.64
N ALA A 86 23.04 -27.21 -2.86
CA ALA A 86 23.42 -25.79 -2.80
C ALA A 86 23.75 -25.32 -1.38
N ALA A 87 23.18 -25.96 -0.35
CA ALA A 87 23.54 -25.71 1.05
C ALA A 87 24.86 -26.38 1.47
N SER A 88 25.32 -27.40 0.73
CA SER A 88 26.55 -28.14 1.02
C SER A 88 27.82 -27.47 0.47
N GLU A 89 27.71 -26.40 -0.32
CA GLU A 89 28.86 -25.61 -0.80
C GLU A 89 29.05 -24.28 -0.06
N VAL A 90 28.39 -24.09 1.07
CA VAL A 90 28.73 -23.00 1.99
C VAL A 90 29.71 -23.56 3.01
N GLU A 91 30.97 -23.17 2.85
CA GLU A 91 32.03 -23.30 3.85
C GLU A 91 31.46 -23.06 5.25
N GLU A 92 31.72 -23.99 6.19
CA GLU A 92 31.37 -23.89 7.61
C GLU A 92 32.00 -22.63 8.24
N THR A 93 31.41 -21.46 8.00
CA THR A 93 31.65 -20.29 8.84
C THR A 93 30.73 -20.45 10.05
N ALA A 94 31.34 -20.88 11.15
CA ALA A 94 30.73 -21.06 12.45
C ALA A 94 29.71 -19.96 12.78
N THR A 95 28.53 -20.37 13.25
CA THR A 95 27.57 -19.47 13.90
C THR A 95 28.29 -18.74 15.04
N PRO A 96 28.39 -17.40 15.01
CA PRO A 96 29.08 -16.70 16.07
C PRO A 96 28.26 -16.83 17.35
N THR A 97 28.86 -17.41 18.38
CA THR A 97 28.37 -17.31 19.77
C THR A 97 28.29 -15.84 20.18
N MET A 98 27.55 -15.52 21.25
CA MET A 98 27.52 -14.15 21.79
C MET A 98 28.92 -13.59 22.10
N ALA A 99 29.89 -14.46 22.37
CA ALA A 99 31.31 -14.11 22.50
C ALA A 99 31.94 -13.71 21.15
N ALA A 100 31.66 -14.44 20.07
CA ALA A 100 32.16 -14.11 18.74
C ALA A 100 31.55 -12.83 18.17
N VAL A 101 30.28 -12.49 18.48
CA VAL A 101 29.68 -11.19 18.13
C VAL A 101 30.35 -10.04 18.91
N ALA A 102 30.79 -10.29 20.15
CA ALA A 102 31.57 -9.33 20.92
C ALA A 102 33.00 -9.17 20.37
N GLU A 103 33.60 -10.23 19.81
CA GLU A 103 34.91 -10.18 19.14
C GLU A 103 34.84 -9.56 17.74
N THR A 104 33.80 -9.80 16.94
CA THR A 104 33.63 -9.11 15.64
C THR A 104 33.30 -7.63 15.80
N ALA A 105 32.71 -7.23 16.92
CA ALA A 105 32.53 -5.81 17.27
C ALA A 105 33.85 -5.10 17.61
N MET A 106 34.93 -5.85 17.92
CA MET A 106 36.23 -5.30 18.30
C MET A 106 37.13 -4.95 17.11
N ASP A 107 36.83 -5.42 15.89
CA ASP A 107 37.72 -5.27 14.73
C ASP A 107 37.35 -4.11 13.79
N GLY A 108 36.68 -3.07 14.31
CA GLY A 108 36.43 -1.83 13.56
C GLY A 108 35.30 -0.94 14.08
N GLY A 109 34.46 -1.46 15.01
CA GLY A 109 33.43 -0.67 15.69
C GLY A 109 33.98 -0.06 16.98
N PHE A 110 33.68 1.22 17.26
CA PHE A 110 33.96 1.78 18.58
C PHE A 110 33.09 1.07 19.61
N ALA A 111 33.63 0.08 20.33
CA ALA A 111 33.06 -0.37 21.60
C ALA A 111 33.10 0.84 22.56
N VAL A 112 31.97 1.17 23.16
CA VAL A 112 31.88 2.34 24.05
C VAL A 112 32.73 2.07 25.30
N ASP A 113 33.99 2.49 25.26
CA ASP A 113 34.98 2.31 26.33
C ASP A 113 35.04 3.57 27.20
N LEU A 114 34.73 3.39 28.48
CA LEU A 114 34.80 4.45 29.49
C LEU A 114 36.20 5.04 29.63
N ARG A 115 37.27 4.26 29.38
CA ARG A 115 38.65 4.74 29.41
C ARG A 115 38.92 5.78 28.33
N VAL A 116 38.41 5.55 27.12
CA VAL A 116 38.52 6.50 26.00
C VAL A 116 37.77 7.79 26.30
N ILE A 117 36.59 7.68 26.93
CA ILE A 117 35.84 8.86 27.38
C ILE A 117 36.63 9.63 28.44
N ALA A 118 37.19 8.95 29.43
CA ALA A 118 38.00 9.57 30.49
C ALA A 118 39.29 10.24 29.96
N ASP A 119 39.96 9.62 28.99
CA ASP A 119 41.12 10.19 28.31
C ASP A 119 40.74 11.49 27.57
N GLU A 120 39.62 11.48 26.84
CA GLU A 120 39.18 12.64 26.10
C GLU A 120 38.62 13.74 27.01
N GLN A 121 37.98 13.39 28.13
CA GLN A 121 37.57 14.33 29.17
C GLN A 121 38.78 15.04 29.82
N ARG A 122 39.90 14.33 30.03
CA ARG A 122 41.15 14.91 30.53
C ARG A 122 41.80 15.86 29.53
N ARG A 123 41.62 15.60 28.23
CA ARG A 123 42.13 16.46 27.14
C ARG A 123 41.28 17.68 26.88
N ASP A 124 40.01 17.67 27.29
CA ASP A 124 39.10 18.81 27.15
C ASP A 124 39.44 19.94 28.13
N THR A 125 40.36 20.80 27.71
CA THR A 125 40.76 22.03 28.42
C THR A 125 39.84 23.22 28.09
N THR A 126 38.92 23.06 27.16
CA THR A 126 38.05 24.12 26.63
C THR A 126 36.80 24.40 27.48
N GLY A 127 36.58 23.63 28.56
CA GLY A 127 35.37 23.75 29.39
C GLY A 127 34.09 23.33 28.64
N SER A 128 34.22 22.55 27.56
CA SER A 128 33.10 22.24 26.66
C SER A 128 32.04 21.34 27.29
N LEU A 129 32.41 20.64 28.36
CA LEU A 129 31.54 19.77 29.17
C LEU A 129 30.69 20.55 30.19
N GLY A 130 30.97 21.83 30.42
CA GLY A 130 30.25 22.65 31.41
C GLY A 130 30.60 22.28 32.86
N ASP A 131 29.64 22.52 33.76
CA ASP A 131 29.74 22.15 35.17
C ASP A 131 29.71 20.63 35.34
N SER A 132 30.56 20.08 36.20
CA SER A 132 30.76 18.64 36.29
C SER A 132 31.33 18.22 37.64
N ASP A 133 30.87 17.09 38.15
CA ASP A 133 31.48 16.38 39.28
C ASP A 133 32.42 15.28 38.76
N GLU A 134 33.34 14.82 39.59
CA GLU A 134 34.15 13.62 39.32
C GLU A 134 33.59 12.41 40.09
N GLN A 135 33.44 11.29 39.40
CA GLN A 135 32.93 10.06 39.98
C GLN A 135 33.65 8.84 39.40
N GLU A 136 33.98 7.88 40.26
CA GLU A 136 34.50 6.58 39.84
C GLU A 136 33.35 5.68 39.36
N ILE A 137 33.41 5.24 38.11
CA ILE A 137 32.43 4.33 37.52
C ILE A 137 33.20 3.20 36.83
N ALA A 138 32.91 1.95 37.24
CA ALA A 138 33.56 0.74 36.72
C ALA A 138 35.11 0.82 36.72
N GLY A 139 35.70 1.36 37.78
CA GLY A 139 37.16 1.49 37.94
C GLY A 139 37.80 2.61 37.10
N THR A 140 37.01 3.53 36.55
CA THR A 140 37.48 4.68 35.76
C THR A 140 36.93 5.98 36.34
N MET A 141 37.80 6.95 36.62
CA MET A 141 37.39 8.30 37.04
C MET A 141 36.84 9.08 35.84
N LEU A 142 35.59 9.52 35.93
CA LEU A 142 34.87 10.21 34.88
C LEU A 142 34.25 11.51 35.40
N ARG A 143 34.14 12.49 34.50
CA ARG A 143 33.33 13.69 34.71
C ARG A 143 31.86 13.37 34.43
N VAL A 144 31.01 13.67 35.39
CA VAL A 144 29.57 13.41 35.36
C VAL A 144 28.77 14.70 35.54
N ASP A 145 27.55 14.72 35.02
CA ASP A 145 26.62 15.82 35.19
C ASP A 145 26.23 15.96 36.67
N PRO A 146 26.32 17.15 37.28
CA PRO A 146 26.09 17.30 38.72
C PRO A 146 24.68 16.91 39.18
N THR A 147 23.69 17.08 38.29
CA THR A 147 22.26 16.86 38.60
C THR A 147 21.85 15.42 38.32
N SER A 148 22.12 14.93 37.13
CA SER A 148 21.68 13.61 36.66
C SER A 148 22.66 12.49 37.00
N LYS A 149 23.90 12.83 37.41
CA LYS A 149 25.01 11.89 37.68
C LYS A 149 25.37 10.99 36.49
N LYS A 150 25.02 11.41 35.28
CA LYS A 150 25.31 10.71 34.01
C LYS A 150 26.67 11.12 33.47
N VAL A 151 27.35 10.21 32.79
CA VAL A 151 28.67 10.45 32.21
C VAL A 151 28.57 11.48 31.09
N LEU A 152 29.37 12.55 31.20
CA LEU A 152 29.40 13.62 30.20
C LEU A 152 30.24 13.19 28.99
N VAL A 153 29.65 13.17 27.80
CA VAL A 153 30.36 12.71 26.59
C VAL A 153 31.00 13.89 25.86
N PRO A 154 32.34 13.91 25.68
CA PRO A 154 33.02 14.94 24.90
C PRO A 154 32.54 15.01 23.44
N LYS A 155 32.50 16.21 22.87
CA LYS A 155 31.94 16.48 21.53
C LYS A 155 32.51 15.58 20.43
N ARG A 156 33.80 15.24 20.49
CA ARG A 156 34.48 14.39 19.51
C ARG A 156 33.99 12.93 19.53
N LEU A 157 33.47 12.46 20.66
CA LEU A 157 33.01 11.09 20.83
C LEU A 157 31.50 10.93 20.63
N GLN A 158 30.73 12.01 20.69
CA GLN A 158 29.26 11.99 20.60
C GLN A 158 28.77 11.27 19.33
N GLN A 159 29.25 11.64 18.13
CA GLN A 159 28.82 11.00 16.89
C GLN A 159 29.19 9.52 16.82
N ARG A 160 30.41 9.16 17.26
CA ARG A 160 30.87 7.76 17.28
C ARG A 160 30.04 6.94 18.25
N LEU A 161 29.76 7.46 19.44
CA LEU A 161 28.92 6.79 20.44
C LEU A 161 27.50 6.57 19.92
N VAL A 162 26.89 7.61 19.33
CA VAL A 162 25.55 7.53 18.73
C VAL A 162 25.54 6.48 17.60
N GLN A 163 26.55 6.45 16.72
CA GLN A 163 26.67 5.44 15.68
C GLN A 163 26.82 4.02 16.25
N SER A 164 27.68 3.82 17.24
CA SER A 164 27.86 2.51 17.89
C SER A 164 26.57 2.01 18.53
N TYR A 165 25.83 2.86 19.25
CA TYR A 165 24.53 2.50 19.81
C TYR A 165 23.50 2.17 18.72
N HIS A 166 23.56 2.86 17.58
CA HIS A 166 22.67 2.62 16.45
C HIS A 166 22.89 1.23 15.84
N ASP A 167 24.15 0.83 15.66
CA ASP A 167 24.49 -0.45 15.04
C ASP A 167 24.35 -1.61 16.04
N LEU A 168 24.84 -1.45 17.27
CA LEU A 168 24.78 -2.46 18.33
C LEU A 168 23.35 -2.83 18.72
N LEU A 169 22.45 -1.84 18.78
CA LEU A 169 21.04 -2.06 19.10
C LEU A 169 20.18 -2.39 17.87
N LEU A 170 20.81 -2.70 16.74
CA LEU A 170 20.15 -3.11 15.50
C LEU A 170 19.15 -2.08 14.98
N HIS A 171 19.62 -0.86 14.77
CA HIS A 171 18.86 0.24 14.21
C HIS A 171 17.56 0.56 14.99
N PRO A 172 17.60 0.91 16.28
CA PRO A 172 16.41 1.26 17.06
C PRO A 172 15.74 2.56 16.55
N GLY A 173 14.52 2.84 17.03
CA GLY A 173 13.89 4.15 16.82
C GLY A 173 14.61 5.25 17.61
N ALA A 174 14.53 6.51 17.14
CA ALA A 174 15.25 7.63 17.75
C ALA A 174 14.91 7.82 19.25
N ALA A 175 13.63 7.75 19.61
CA ALA A 175 13.21 7.88 21.01
C ALA A 175 13.76 6.76 21.91
N THR A 176 13.64 5.50 21.46
CA THR A 176 14.21 4.34 22.20
C THR A 176 15.71 4.49 22.38
N MET A 177 16.43 4.85 21.31
CA MET A 177 17.87 5.02 21.34
C MET A 177 18.30 6.15 22.29
N ALA A 178 17.61 7.30 22.23
CA ALA A 178 17.86 8.43 23.11
C ALA A 178 17.63 8.05 24.57
N HIS A 179 16.53 7.36 24.89
CA HIS A 179 16.25 6.88 26.24
C HIS A 179 17.29 5.87 26.75
N THR A 180 17.76 4.97 25.88
CA THR A 180 18.81 4.00 26.24
C THR A 180 20.14 4.67 26.52
N ILE A 181 20.58 5.59 25.64
CA ILE A 181 21.82 6.37 25.85
C ILE A 181 21.69 7.20 27.13
N ALA A 182 20.53 7.82 27.35
CA ALA A 182 20.24 8.63 28.53
C ALA A 182 20.28 7.85 29.85
N GLN A 183 20.33 6.52 29.86
CA GLN A 183 20.49 5.77 31.12
C GLN A 183 21.89 5.95 31.72
N VAL A 184 22.90 6.17 30.87
CA VAL A 184 24.32 6.18 31.29
C VAL A 184 25.00 7.49 30.92
N PHE A 185 24.70 8.02 29.74
CA PHE A 185 25.41 9.15 29.15
C PHE A 185 24.52 10.39 29.04
N TYR A 186 25.16 11.55 29.01
CA TYR A 186 24.49 12.82 28.82
C TYR A 186 25.37 13.84 28.10
N TRP A 187 24.74 14.65 27.24
CA TRP A 187 25.28 15.91 26.75
C TRP A 187 24.13 16.80 26.26
N ARG A 188 24.37 18.11 26.23
CA ARG A 188 23.39 19.07 25.70
C ARG A 188 23.18 18.82 24.21
N GLY A 189 21.93 18.55 23.82
CA GLY A 189 21.56 18.28 22.43
C GLY A 189 21.62 16.80 22.02
N MET A 190 21.85 15.87 22.96
CA MET A 190 21.89 14.43 22.70
C MET A 190 20.72 13.90 21.87
N GLU A 191 19.48 14.25 22.22
CA GLU A 191 18.32 13.82 21.45
C GLU A 191 18.37 14.30 20.00
N ALA A 192 18.84 15.53 19.76
CA ALA A 192 18.96 16.07 18.42
C ALA A 192 20.02 15.33 17.59
N ASP A 193 21.14 14.94 18.20
CA ASP A 193 22.19 14.15 17.54
C ASP A 193 21.70 12.73 17.20
N VAL A 194 20.99 12.09 18.13
CA VAL A 194 20.35 10.78 17.91
C VAL A 194 19.34 10.86 16.76
N HIS A 195 18.46 11.86 16.79
CA HIS A 195 17.49 12.10 15.71
C HIS A 195 18.18 12.37 14.38
N LYS A 196 19.25 13.17 14.37
CA LYS A 196 20.02 13.48 13.15
C LYS A 196 20.60 12.20 12.53
N LEU A 197 21.09 11.26 13.33
CA LEU A 197 21.58 9.98 12.78
C LEU A 197 20.43 9.12 12.25
N VAL A 198 19.43 8.83 13.08
CA VAL A 198 18.34 7.89 12.75
C VAL A 198 17.50 8.39 11.55
N ASP A 199 17.25 9.69 11.45
CA ASP A 199 16.50 10.29 10.33
C ASP A 199 17.26 10.27 8.99
N ASN A 200 18.57 10.08 9.02
CA ASN A 200 19.43 10.06 7.82
C ASN A 200 19.98 8.67 7.48
N CYS A 201 19.84 7.69 8.38
CA CYS A 201 20.26 6.31 8.13
C CYS A 201 19.42 5.68 7.00
N ILE A 202 20.06 5.44 5.84
CA ILE A 202 19.40 4.87 4.65
C ILE A 202 18.77 3.49 4.93
N VAL A 203 19.43 2.67 5.76
CA VAL A 203 18.92 1.35 6.16
C VAL A 203 17.59 1.50 6.90
N CYS A 204 17.53 2.40 7.90
CA CYS A 204 16.30 2.72 8.61
C CYS A 204 15.22 3.29 7.69
N LEU A 205 15.59 4.22 6.80
CA LEU A 205 14.66 4.88 5.91
C LEU A 205 14.02 3.90 4.91
N LYS A 206 14.76 2.86 4.49
CA LYS A 206 14.29 1.80 3.59
C LYS A 206 13.45 0.73 4.29
N ALA A 207 13.85 0.32 5.49
CA ALA A 207 13.24 -0.82 6.17
C ALA A 207 11.97 -0.46 6.96
N LYS A 208 11.92 0.73 7.59
CA LYS A 208 10.85 1.07 8.53
C LYS A 208 9.67 1.76 7.86
N HIS A 209 8.46 1.45 8.37
CA HIS A 209 7.25 2.17 7.98
C HIS A 209 7.37 3.67 8.34
N PRO A 210 7.05 4.58 7.40
CA PRO A 210 7.11 6.01 7.68
C PRO A 210 5.93 6.41 8.57
N THR A 211 6.22 7.18 9.62
CA THR A 211 5.20 7.81 10.47
C THR A 211 4.64 9.09 9.83
N THR A 212 5.43 9.73 8.97
CA THR A 212 5.09 11.01 8.34
C THR A 212 5.05 10.87 6.83
N ARG A 213 4.00 11.41 6.21
CA ARG A 213 3.89 11.57 4.75
C ARG A 213 4.40 12.95 4.37
N PHE A 214 5.17 13.07 3.29
CA PHE A 214 5.80 14.34 2.88
C PHE A 214 5.22 14.90 1.60
N GLY A 215 5.19 16.22 1.52
CA GLY A 215 4.71 16.98 0.37
C GLY A 215 3.20 17.20 0.43
N LYS A 216 2.78 18.46 0.29
CA LYS A 216 1.36 18.76 0.12
C LYS A 216 0.96 18.42 -1.32
N LEU A 217 -0.16 17.75 -1.49
CA LEU A 217 -0.71 17.43 -2.81
C LEU A 217 -1.36 18.66 -3.40
N PRO A 218 -1.09 19.00 -4.67
CA PRO A 218 -1.84 20.05 -5.33
C PRO A 218 -3.32 19.66 -5.45
N PRO A 219 -4.24 20.64 -5.46
CA PRO A 219 -5.64 20.36 -5.76
C PRO A 219 -5.76 19.81 -7.18
N LYS A 220 -6.64 18.83 -7.38
CA LYS A 220 -6.91 18.29 -8.71
C LYS A 220 -7.79 19.27 -9.48
N SER A 221 -7.46 19.53 -10.73
CA SER A 221 -8.37 20.22 -11.65
C SER A 221 -9.53 19.29 -11.97
N VAL A 222 -10.74 19.72 -11.65
CA VAL A 222 -11.95 18.93 -11.83
C VAL A 222 -12.82 19.69 -12.80
N GLU A 223 -13.06 19.11 -13.96
CA GLU A 223 -14.03 19.59 -14.93
C GLU A 223 -15.28 18.71 -14.81
N VAL A 224 -16.45 19.34 -14.74
CA VAL A 224 -17.76 18.66 -14.64
C VAL A 224 -18.64 19.23 -15.72
N ARG A 225 -18.49 18.66 -16.91
CA ARG A 225 -19.25 19.05 -18.09
C ARG A 225 -19.63 17.78 -18.84
N PRO A 226 -20.92 17.59 -19.22
CA PRO A 226 -21.33 16.49 -20.07
C PRO A 226 -20.47 16.44 -21.32
N TRP A 227 -20.12 15.23 -21.76
CA TRP A 227 -19.39 14.99 -23.00
C TRP A 227 -17.97 15.58 -23.00
N PHE A 228 -17.42 15.95 -21.84
CA PHE A 228 -16.03 16.39 -21.77
C PHE A 228 -15.08 15.19 -21.67
N GLU A 229 -15.40 14.27 -20.76
CA GLU A 229 -14.57 13.13 -20.42
C GLU A 229 -15.44 11.87 -20.35
N ILE A 230 -15.01 10.85 -21.08
CA ILE A 230 -15.53 9.49 -20.94
C ILE A 230 -14.48 8.60 -20.30
N ALA A 231 -14.93 7.51 -19.70
CA ALA A 231 -14.07 6.45 -19.23
C ALA A 231 -14.54 5.12 -19.84
N VAL A 232 -13.59 4.34 -20.34
CA VAL A 232 -13.80 3.08 -21.03
C VAL A 232 -13.07 1.98 -20.29
N ASP A 233 -13.75 0.87 -20.06
CA ASP A 233 -13.17 -0.29 -19.39
C ASP A 233 -13.85 -1.60 -19.80
N SER A 234 -13.10 -2.69 -19.72
CA SER A 234 -13.57 -4.03 -20.00
C SER A 234 -14.07 -4.71 -18.73
N ILE A 235 -15.19 -5.44 -18.81
CA ILE A 235 -15.70 -6.30 -17.74
C ILE A 235 -15.73 -7.76 -18.17
N GLY A 236 -15.49 -8.64 -17.20
CA GLY A 236 -15.41 -10.08 -17.40
C GLY A 236 -13.96 -10.56 -17.50
N PRO A 237 -13.73 -11.80 -17.97
CA PRO A 237 -14.73 -12.78 -18.37
C PRO A 237 -15.52 -13.36 -17.18
N TYR A 238 -16.84 -13.54 -17.33
CA TYR A 238 -17.74 -14.12 -16.34
C TYR A 238 -18.22 -15.51 -16.72
N GLY A 239 -18.28 -16.41 -15.73
CA GLY A 239 -18.79 -17.77 -15.88
C GLY A 239 -17.96 -18.67 -16.82
N LYS A 240 -18.44 -19.89 -17.04
CA LYS A 240 -17.75 -20.88 -17.89
C LYS A 240 -17.68 -20.47 -19.37
N LYS A 241 -18.65 -19.68 -19.83
CA LYS A 241 -18.74 -19.19 -21.21
C LYS A 241 -17.96 -17.89 -21.46
N ARG A 242 -17.25 -17.39 -20.44
CA ARG A 242 -16.35 -16.22 -20.51
C ARG A 242 -17.04 -14.96 -21.06
N PHE A 243 -18.25 -14.68 -20.59
CA PHE A 243 -19.00 -13.49 -20.99
C PHE A 243 -18.24 -12.22 -20.63
N SER A 244 -18.03 -11.35 -21.61
CA SER A 244 -17.29 -10.12 -21.45
C SER A 244 -18.06 -8.96 -22.09
N ALA A 245 -17.79 -7.74 -21.65
CA ALA A 245 -18.37 -6.54 -22.23
C ALA A 245 -17.44 -5.35 -22.11
N LEU A 246 -17.58 -4.42 -23.04
CA LEU A 246 -17.00 -3.09 -22.99
C LEU A 246 -18.00 -2.14 -22.32
N THR A 247 -17.53 -1.38 -21.34
CA THR A 247 -18.29 -0.33 -20.68
C THR A 247 -17.74 1.03 -21.07
N ILE A 248 -18.61 1.94 -21.50
CA ILE A 248 -18.26 3.33 -21.82
C ILE A 248 -19.13 4.22 -20.95
N ILE A 249 -18.55 5.12 -20.17
CA ILE A 249 -19.29 5.99 -19.24
C ILE A 249 -18.86 7.45 -19.36
N ASP A 250 -19.82 8.36 -19.50
CA ASP A 250 -19.57 9.79 -19.36
C ASP A 250 -19.38 10.15 -17.87
N THR A 251 -18.27 10.82 -17.52
CA THR A 251 -17.90 11.01 -16.11
C THR A 251 -18.67 12.13 -15.41
N ALA A 252 -19.42 12.94 -16.15
CA ALA A 252 -20.29 13.99 -15.61
C ALA A 252 -21.71 13.48 -15.35
N THR A 253 -22.38 12.98 -16.40
CA THR A 253 -23.77 12.50 -16.39
C THR A 253 -23.91 11.08 -15.86
N ARG A 254 -22.85 10.26 -15.93
CA ARG A 254 -22.87 8.80 -15.69
C ARG A 254 -23.68 8.02 -16.70
N LEU A 255 -23.99 8.61 -17.87
CA LEU A 255 -24.58 7.88 -18.98
C LEU A 255 -23.62 6.76 -19.38
N ILE A 256 -24.15 5.54 -19.45
CA ILE A 256 -23.34 4.33 -19.64
C ILE A 256 -23.83 3.54 -20.85
N GLU A 257 -22.92 3.14 -21.72
CA GLU A 257 -23.11 2.07 -22.71
C GLU A 257 -22.45 0.78 -22.19
N ILE A 258 -23.14 -0.35 -22.30
CA ILE A 258 -22.61 -1.66 -21.91
C ILE A 258 -22.77 -2.60 -23.09
N LEU A 259 -21.66 -2.96 -23.73
CA LEU A 259 -21.65 -3.59 -25.04
C LEU A 259 -20.98 -4.97 -24.94
N PRO A 260 -21.64 -6.08 -25.33
CA PRO A 260 -21.02 -7.40 -25.28
C PRO A 260 -19.80 -7.46 -26.18
N THR A 261 -18.72 -8.08 -25.70
CA THR A 261 -17.49 -8.34 -26.47
C THR A 261 -17.30 -9.83 -26.66
N ILE A 262 -16.84 -10.23 -27.84
CA ILE A 262 -16.56 -11.62 -28.20
C ILE A 262 -15.12 -11.98 -27.84
N ASP A 263 -14.16 -11.22 -28.37
CA ASP A 263 -12.74 -11.51 -28.27
C ASP A 263 -11.97 -10.50 -27.41
N ALA A 264 -12.60 -9.38 -27.05
CA ALA A 264 -12.01 -8.28 -26.28
C ALA A 264 -10.70 -7.77 -26.92
N THR A 265 -10.70 -7.68 -28.25
CA THR A 265 -9.55 -7.17 -29.02
C THR A 265 -9.60 -5.65 -29.15
N SER A 266 -8.48 -5.04 -29.52
CA SER A 266 -8.42 -3.59 -29.72
C SER A 266 -9.24 -3.13 -30.93
N MET A 267 -9.30 -3.94 -31.99
CA MET A 267 -10.19 -3.74 -33.12
C MET A 267 -11.67 -3.79 -32.72
N GLU A 268 -12.07 -4.77 -31.90
CA GLU A 268 -13.45 -4.88 -31.43
C GLU A 268 -13.84 -3.70 -30.55
N ALA A 269 -12.96 -3.30 -29.60
CA ALA A 269 -13.20 -2.14 -28.76
C ALA A 269 -13.36 -0.85 -29.58
N ALA A 270 -12.51 -0.65 -30.60
CA ALA A 270 -12.61 0.48 -31.52
C ALA A 270 -13.95 0.46 -32.30
N TYR A 271 -14.31 -0.69 -32.86
CA TYR A 271 -15.56 -0.87 -33.59
C TYR A 271 -16.80 -0.57 -32.73
N LEU A 272 -16.81 -1.06 -31.48
CA LEU A 272 -17.89 -0.82 -30.54
C LEU A 272 -17.97 0.67 -30.16
N MET A 273 -16.84 1.29 -29.85
CA MET A 273 -16.76 2.71 -29.49
C MET A 273 -17.27 3.63 -30.61
N ASP A 274 -16.83 3.38 -31.84
CA ASP A 274 -17.23 4.16 -33.03
C ASP A 274 -18.75 4.08 -33.26
N ARG A 275 -19.29 2.86 -33.27
CA ARG A 275 -20.69 2.61 -33.65
C ARG A 275 -21.71 2.96 -32.57
N TYR A 276 -21.35 2.78 -31.30
CA TYR A 276 -22.29 2.91 -30.19
C TYR A 276 -22.13 4.19 -29.39
N TRP A 277 -20.97 4.85 -29.44
CA TRP A 277 -20.78 6.16 -28.81
C TRP A 277 -20.58 7.26 -29.84
N PHE A 278 -19.51 7.22 -30.65
CA PHE A 278 -19.19 8.34 -31.55
C PHE A 278 -20.25 8.60 -32.63
N ALA A 279 -20.99 7.57 -33.05
CA ALA A 279 -22.09 7.71 -34.00
C ALA A 279 -23.42 8.17 -33.38
N ARG A 280 -23.56 8.17 -32.03
CA ARG A 280 -24.84 8.39 -31.34
C ARG A 280 -24.83 9.55 -30.37
N ASP A 281 -23.72 9.74 -29.68
CA ASP A 281 -23.55 10.71 -28.61
C ASP A 281 -22.53 11.79 -29.02
N PRO A 282 -22.56 12.97 -28.37
CA PRO A 282 -21.58 14.00 -28.60
C PRO A 282 -20.14 13.51 -28.37
N ARG A 283 -19.22 14.00 -29.22
CA ARG A 283 -17.81 13.62 -29.18
C ARG A 283 -17.14 14.13 -27.88
N PRO A 284 -16.44 13.25 -27.14
CA PRO A 284 -15.70 13.66 -25.95
C PRO A 284 -14.42 14.43 -26.29
N THR A 285 -13.90 15.20 -25.33
CA THR A 285 -12.58 15.84 -25.46
C THR A 285 -11.47 14.85 -25.08
N ARG A 286 -11.71 14.01 -24.07
CA ARG A 286 -10.74 13.00 -23.61
C ARG A 286 -11.38 11.68 -23.24
N CYS A 287 -10.62 10.61 -23.41
CA CYS A 287 -11.02 9.24 -23.12
C CYS A 287 -10.06 8.61 -22.12
N ILE A 288 -10.58 8.24 -20.95
CA ILE A 288 -9.85 7.51 -19.93
C ILE A 288 -9.99 6.02 -20.19
N HIS A 289 -8.89 5.28 -20.16
CA HIS A 289 -8.90 3.82 -20.29
C HIS A 289 -7.73 3.22 -19.51
N ASP A 290 -7.74 1.91 -19.28
CA ASP A 290 -6.63 1.25 -18.61
C ASP A 290 -5.47 0.89 -19.56
N GLY A 291 -4.46 0.20 -19.01
CA GLY A 291 -3.29 -0.26 -19.76
C GLY A 291 -3.51 -1.57 -20.53
N GLY A 292 -4.75 -2.02 -20.67
CA GLY A 292 -5.17 -3.24 -21.36
C GLY A 292 -4.70 -3.30 -22.81
N SER A 293 -4.59 -4.50 -23.35
CA SER A 293 -4.20 -4.70 -24.76
C SER A 293 -5.26 -4.20 -25.74
N GLU A 294 -6.52 -4.20 -25.32
CA GLU A 294 -7.68 -3.72 -26.06
C GLU A 294 -7.66 -2.19 -26.31
N PHE A 295 -6.93 -1.41 -25.52
CA PHE A 295 -6.92 0.06 -25.65
C PHE A 295 -5.64 0.63 -26.28
N LYS A 296 -4.85 -0.20 -26.98
CA LYS A 296 -3.51 0.20 -27.47
C LYS A 296 -3.41 0.47 -28.96
N LYS A 297 -3.85 -0.46 -29.82
CA LYS A 297 -3.59 -0.40 -31.26
C LYS A 297 -4.70 0.36 -31.97
N GLU A 298 -5.64 -0.37 -32.56
CA GLU A 298 -6.74 0.17 -33.37
C GLU A 298 -7.61 1.13 -32.54
N PHE A 299 -7.75 0.89 -31.24
CA PHE A 299 -8.46 1.79 -30.33
C PHE A 299 -7.77 3.15 -30.19
N ALA A 300 -6.45 3.19 -30.04
CA ALA A 300 -5.73 4.46 -29.93
C ALA A 300 -5.73 5.22 -31.26
N GLU A 301 -5.61 4.51 -32.39
CA GLU A 301 -5.75 5.08 -33.73
C GLU A 301 -7.15 5.69 -33.95
N LEU A 302 -8.20 5.02 -33.46
CA LEU A 302 -9.55 5.58 -33.48
C LEU A 302 -9.62 6.90 -32.69
N LEU A 303 -9.13 6.93 -31.45
CA LEU A 303 -9.14 8.14 -30.63
C LEU A 303 -8.41 9.30 -31.33
N ASP A 304 -7.23 9.02 -31.89
CA ASP A 304 -6.43 10.00 -32.62
C ASP A 304 -7.17 10.53 -33.87
N SER A 305 -7.79 9.64 -34.66
CA SER A 305 -8.54 10.02 -35.87
C SER A 305 -9.75 10.93 -35.57
N TYR A 306 -10.35 10.80 -34.39
CA TYR A 306 -11.45 11.65 -33.93
C TYR A 306 -10.97 12.89 -33.14
N GLY A 307 -9.67 13.03 -32.88
CA GLY A 307 -9.09 14.13 -32.10
C GLY A 307 -9.41 14.05 -30.61
N VAL A 308 -9.60 12.85 -30.07
CA VAL A 308 -9.90 12.60 -28.65
C VAL A 308 -8.61 12.30 -27.91
N GLU A 309 -8.33 13.03 -26.83
CA GLU A 309 -7.13 12.83 -26.02
C GLU A 309 -7.18 11.47 -25.28
N SER A 310 -6.20 10.60 -25.52
CA SER A 310 -6.03 9.33 -24.79
C SER A 310 -5.39 9.56 -23.42
N VAL A 311 -6.09 9.14 -22.36
CA VAL A 311 -5.66 9.33 -20.96
C VAL A 311 -5.59 7.96 -20.24
N PRO A 312 -4.46 7.24 -20.31
CA PRO A 312 -4.32 5.96 -19.62
C PRO A 312 -4.36 6.12 -18.09
N THR A 313 -5.02 5.21 -17.37
CA THR A 313 -5.27 5.28 -15.92
C THR A 313 -4.04 5.10 -15.03
N THR A 314 -2.81 5.10 -15.56
CA THR A 314 -1.55 4.86 -14.83
C THR A 314 -1.44 5.74 -13.57
N THR A 315 -1.91 5.24 -12.42
CA THR A 315 -1.95 5.88 -11.08
C THR A 315 -2.52 7.31 -11.00
N ARG A 316 -2.89 7.94 -12.12
CA ARG A 316 -3.10 9.39 -12.25
C ARG A 316 -4.56 9.82 -12.17
N ASN A 317 -5.53 8.90 -12.34
CA ASN A 317 -6.94 9.23 -12.17
C ASN A 317 -7.74 8.20 -11.33
N PRO A 318 -7.53 8.16 -10.00
CA PRO A 318 -8.30 7.29 -9.11
C PRO A 318 -9.81 7.54 -9.13
N GLN A 319 -10.26 8.73 -9.55
CA GLN A 319 -11.68 9.08 -9.53
C GLN A 319 -12.43 8.44 -10.69
N ALA A 320 -11.89 8.51 -11.90
CA ALA A 320 -12.46 7.82 -13.04
C ALA A 320 -12.47 6.30 -12.82
N ASN A 321 -11.36 5.76 -12.28
CA ASN A 321 -11.30 4.35 -11.90
C ASN A 321 -12.36 3.98 -10.86
N ALA A 322 -12.49 4.77 -9.79
CA ALA A 322 -13.46 4.51 -8.73
C ALA A 322 -14.93 4.58 -9.20
N VAL A 323 -15.21 5.38 -10.24
CA VAL A 323 -16.54 5.43 -10.87
C VAL A 323 -16.80 4.13 -11.61
N ILE A 324 -15.86 3.72 -12.46
CA ILE A 324 -15.96 2.50 -13.24
C ILE A 324 -16.07 1.27 -12.32
N GLU A 325 -15.18 1.15 -11.32
CA GLU A 325 -15.21 0.06 -10.34
C GLU A 325 -16.57 -0.06 -9.64
N ARG A 326 -17.18 1.08 -9.28
CA ARG A 326 -18.51 1.10 -8.66
C ARG A 326 -19.59 0.64 -9.63
N VAL A 327 -19.52 1.09 -10.88
CA VAL A 327 -20.44 0.68 -11.96
C VAL A 327 -20.34 -0.82 -12.18
N HIS A 328 -19.13 -1.37 -12.30
CA HIS A 328 -18.90 -2.80 -12.46
C HIS A 328 -19.45 -3.61 -11.30
N ARG A 329 -19.31 -3.11 -10.07
CA ARG A 329 -19.93 -3.73 -8.89
C ARG A 329 -21.45 -3.80 -9.02
N VAL A 330 -22.10 -2.73 -9.45
CA VAL A 330 -23.56 -2.70 -9.67
C VAL A 330 -23.97 -3.68 -10.77
N ILE A 331 -23.20 -3.77 -11.86
CA ILE A 331 -23.44 -4.77 -12.92
C ILE A 331 -23.33 -6.19 -12.36
N CYS A 332 -22.28 -6.47 -11.58
CA CYS A 332 -22.09 -7.78 -10.91
C CYS A 332 -23.24 -8.11 -9.94
N GLU A 333 -23.72 -7.15 -9.16
CA GLU A 333 -24.85 -7.33 -8.25
C GLU A 333 -26.13 -7.67 -9.02
N LYS A 334 -26.42 -6.97 -10.11
CA LYS A 334 -27.55 -7.27 -11.00
C LYS A 334 -27.40 -8.64 -11.66
N MET A 335 -26.18 -8.99 -12.08
CA MET A 335 -25.87 -10.27 -12.71
C MET A 335 -26.19 -11.45 -11.77
N ARG A 336 -25.94 -11.31 -10.46
CA ARG A 336 -26.27 -12.34 -9.46
C ARG A 336 -27.77 -12.60 -9.31
N THR A 337 -28.64 -11.75 -9.85
CA THR A 337 -30.09 -11.92 -9.79
C THR A 337 -30.68 -12.62 -11.01
N LYS A 338 -29.83 -12.97 -12.00
CA LYS A 338 -30.22 -13.57 -13.27
C LYS A 338 -29.43 -14.85 -13.51
N ASP A 339 -30.08 -15.86 -14.08
CA ASP A 339 -29.41 -17.07 -14.55
C ASP A 339 -29.02 -16.87 -16.02
N ILE A 340 -27.76 -16.53 -16.28
CA ILE A 340 -27.25 -16.21 -17.62
C ILE A 340 -26.54 -17.45 -18.17
N GLN A 341 -27.17 -18.11 -19.14
CA GLN A 341 -26.67 -19.36 -19.70
C GLN A 341 -26.24 -19.22 -21.15
N THR A 342 -26.80 -18.31 -21.94
CA THR A 342 -26.51 -18.15 -23.37
C THR A 342 -25.98 -16.75 -23.72
N GLN A 343 -25.42 -16.58 -24.92
CA GLN A 343 -25.01 -15.27 -25.43
C GLN A 343 -26.20 -14.32 -25.64
N ALA A 344 -27.38 -14.87 -25.96
CA ALA A 344 -28.61 -14.09 -26.05
C ALA A 344 -29.02 -13.57 -24.65
N ASP A 345 -29.01 -14.45 -23.64
CA ASP A 345 -29.28 -14.04 -22.25
C ASP A 345 -28.31 -12.97 -21.77
N TRP A 346 -27.04 -13.07 -22.18
CA TRP A 346 -26.02 -12.07 -21.89
C TRP A 346 -26.36 -10.72 -22.53
N ALA A 347 -26.63 -10.69 -23.83
CA ALA A 347 -26.99 -9.48 -24.55
C ALA A 347 -28.26 -8.82 -23.95
N ASP A 348 -29.29 -9.61 -23.66
CA ASP A 348 -30.53 -9.12 -23.04
C ASP A 348 -30.29 -8.61 -21.62
N PHE A 349 -29.48 -9.32 -20.84
CA PHE A 349 -29.09 -8.87 -19.50
C PHE A 349 -28.36 -7.52 -19.55
N LEU A 350 -27.40 -7.35 -20.46
CA LEU A 350 -26.65 -6.11 -20.62
C LEU A 350 -27.56 -4.96 -21.03
N ASN A 351 -28.43 -5.16 -22.02
CA ASN A 351 -29.39 -4.15 -22.49
C ASN A 351 -30.34 -3.70 -21.37
N ASN A 352 -30.92 -4.67 -20.65
CA ASN A 352 -31.82 -4.37 -19.53
C ASN A 352 -31.08 -3.68 -18.37
N THR A 353 -29.85 -4.09 -18.10
CA THR A 353 -29.00 -3.48 -17.06
C THR A 353 -28.64 -2.05 -17.43
N MET A 354 -28.23 -1.82 -18.67
CA MET A 354 -27.93 -0.49 -19.20
C MET A 354 -29.15 0.43 -19.08
N PHE A 355 -30.32 0.00 -19.56
CA PHE A 355 -31.55 0.77 -19.43
C PHE A 355 -31.88 1.09 -17.97
N ALA A 356 -31.82 0.10 -17.09
CA ALA A 356 -32.06 0.30 -15.66
C ALA A 356 -31.08 1.30 -15.02
N MET A 357 -29.80 1.25 -15.39
CA MET A 357 -28.79 2.18 -14.87
C MET A 357 -28.95 3.60 -15.39
N ARG A 358 -29.37 3.77 -16.66
CA ARG A 358 -29.67 5.07 -17.26
C ARG A 358 -30.89 5.76 -16.65
N THR A 359 -31.89 4.97 -16.27
CA THR A 359 -33.19 5.45 -15.75
C THR A 359 -33.19 5.63 -14.23
N SER A 360 -32.40 4.86 -13.49
CA SER A 360 -32.37 4.92 -12.03
C SER A 360 -31.73 6.20 -11.51
N ASN A 361 -32.30 6.76 -10.44
CA ASN A 361 -31.73 7.92 -9.75
C ASN A 361 -30.33 7.61 -9.18
N HIS A 362 -29.34 8.44 -9.51
CA HIS A 362 -27.99 8.29 -9.00
C HIS A 362 -27.81 9.05 -7.68
N SER A 363 -27.50 8.33 -6.59
CA SER A 363 -27.53 8.87 -5.22
C SER A 363 -26.68 10.13 -4.99
N MET A 364 -25.56 10.27 -5.70
CA MET A 364 -24.66 11.43 -5.61
C MET A 364 -25.05 12.62 -6.51
N LEU A 365 -25.78 12.36 -7.59
CA LEU A 365 -26.19 13.37 -8.58
C LEU A 365 -27.64 13.81 -8.38
N LYS A 366 -28.43 13.05 -7.61
CA LYS A 366 -29.86 13.32 -7.33
C LYS A 366 -30.74 13.44 -8.58
N ALA A 367 -30.26 12.92 -9.71
CA ALA A 367 -30.96 12.77 -10.97
C ALA A 367 -30.53 11.43 -11.61
N SER A 368 -31.33 10.93 -12.57
CA SER A 368 -30.92 9.78 -13.37
C SER A 368 -29.89 10.19 -14.43
N PRO A 369 -28.98 9.29 -14.83
CA PRO A 369 -28.00 9.62 -15.87
C PRO A 369 -28.63 10.11 -17.17
N ALA A 370 -29.79 9.58 -17.54
CA ALA A 370 -30.50 10.00 -18.74
C ALA A 370 -31.16 11.38 -18.60
N GLN A 371 -31.66 11.74 -17.42
CA GLN A 371 -32.14 13.10 -17.15
C GLN A 371 -31.01 14.12 -17.33
N LEU A 372 -29.81 13.79 -16.88
CA LEU A 372 -28.63 14.64 -17.00
C LEU A 372 -28.12 14.73 -18.46
N ALA A 373 -28.13 13.63 -19.20
CA ALA A 373 -27.64 13.59 -20.57
C ALA A 373 -28.62 14.18 -21.59
N PHE A 374 -29.91 13.87 -21.46
CA PHE A 374 -30.93 14.20 -22.47
C PHE A 374 -31.87 15.34 -22.05
N GLY A 375 -31.76 15.85 -20.82
CA GLY A 375 -32.64 16.92 -20.32
C GLY A 375 -34.10 16.50 -20.17
N ARG A 376 -34.38 15.19 -20.04
CA ARG A 376 -35.71 14.63 -19.85
C ARG A 376 -35.65 13.25 -19.22
N ASP A 377 -36.76 12.84 -18.63
CA ASP A 377 -36.91 11.47 -18.13
C ASP A 377 -37.02 10.45 -19.28
N MET A 378 -36.56 9.22 -19.03
CA MET A 378 -36.59 8.13 -20.01
C MET A 378 -37.89 7.32 -19.99
N LEU A 379 -38.63 7.31 -18.88
CA LEU A 379 -39.88 6.56 -18.74
C LEU A 379 -41.08 7.43 -19.09
N VAL A 380 -41.02 8.71 -18.74
CA VAL A 380 -42.09 9.68 -18.98
C VAL A 380 -41.56 10.92 -19.68
N ASP A 381 -42.39 11.59 -20.47
CA ASP A 381 -42.00 12.81 -21.19
C ASP A 381 -42.03 14.03 -20.26
N VAL A 382 -41.11 14.04 -19.29
CA VAL A 382 -40.96 15.11 -18.31
C VAL A 382 -39.58 15.74 -18.49
N ALA A 383 -39.55 17.03 -18.79
CA ALA A 383 -38.32 17.78 -18.94
C ALA A 383 -37.55 17.85 -17.61
N HIS A 384 -36.22 17.79 -17.70
CA HIS A 384 -35.29 17.94 -16.60
C HIS A 384 -34.26 19.01 -16.94
N THR A 385 -33.97 19.91 -16.01
CA THR A 385 -32.97 20.95 -16.20
C THR A 385 -31.94 20.86 -15.08
N THR A 386 -30.67 20.78 -15.46
CA THR A 386 -29.54 20.69 -14.54
C THR A 386 -28.69 21.94 -14.64
N ASP A 387 -28.40 22.56 -13.50
CA ASP A 387 -27.38 23.61 -13.43
C ASP A 387 -25.99 22.98 -13.32
N TRP A 388 -25.35 22.80 -14.47
CA TRP A 388 -23.97 22.28 -14.56
C TRP A 388 -22.95 23.18 -13.88
N THR A 389 -23.21 24.49 -13.75
CA THR A 389 -22.32 25.41 -13.05
C THR A 389 -22.36 25.17 -11.54
N ALA A 390 -23.54 24.93 -10.99
CA ALA A 390 -23.71 24.55 -9.59
C ALA A 390 -23.09 23.18 -9.30
N GLU A 391 -23.32 22.19 -10.17
CA GLU A 391 -22.72 20.85 -10.01
C GLU A 391 -21.19 20.88 -10.11
N HIS A 392 -20.65 21.66 -11.05
CA HIS A 392 -19.22 21.90 -11.15
C HIS A 392 -18.66 22.48 -9.85
N ARG A 393 -19.27 23.57 -9.35
CA ARG A 393 -18.85 24.24 -8.12
C ARG A 393 -18.89 23.28 -6.92
N ARG A 394 -19.96 22.50 -6.79
CA ARG A 394 -20.13 21.51 -5.73
C ARG A 394 -19.03 20.46 -5.76
N LYS A 395 -18.69 19.94 -6.93
CA LYS A 395 -17.65 18.91 -7.07
C LYS A 395 -16.25 19.50 -6.83
N VAL A 396 -15.98 20.71 -7.30
CA VAL A 396 -14.72 21.43 -6.99
C VAL A 396 -14.56 21.64 -5.48
N GLU A 397 -15.63 22.03 -4.78
CA GLU A 397 -15.60 22.21 -3.32
C GLU A 397 -15.38 20.89 -2.57
N GLN A 398 -16.05 19.82 -2.98
CA GLN A 398 -15.84 18.48 -2.42
C GLN A 398 -14.39 18.00 -2.58
N GLU A 399 -13.80 18.23 -3.76
CA GLU A 399 -12.43 17.86 -4.07
C GLU A 399 -11.41 18.71 -3.33
N ARG A 400 -11.68 20.01 -3.18
CA ARG A 400 -10.88 20.89 -2.33
C ARG A 400 -10.91 20.42 -0.87
N ALA A 401 -12.09 20.15 -0.32
CA ALA A 401 -12.23 19.68 1.06
C ALA A 401 -11.57 18.31 1.27
N HIS A 402 -11.64 17.41 0.27
CA HIS A 402 -10.93 16.14 0.28
C HIS A 402 -9.41 16.33 0.27
N ASN A 403 -8.91 17.19 -0.62
CA ASN A 403 -7.48 17.52 -0.70
C ASN A 403 -6.96 18.14 0.61
N GLU A 404 -7.71 19.06 1.22
CA GLU A 404 -7.38 19.66 2.51
C GLU A 404 -7.26 18.60 3.62
N ARG A 405 -8.22 17.67 3.71
CA ARG A 405 -8.17 16.54 4.66
C ARG A 405 -6.99 15.60 4.41
N GLU A 406 -6.72 15.22 3.15
CA GLU A 406 -5.57 14.38 2.81
C GLU A 406 -4.26 15.08 3.20
N ASN A 407 -4.20 16.39 2.98
CA ASN A 407 -3.05 17.22 3.29
C ASN A 407 -2.85 17.49 4.79
N GLN A 408 -3.87 17.42 5.65
CA GLN A 408 -3.70 17.63 7.10
C GLN A 408 -2.66 16.67 7.70
N GLY A 409 -2.66 15.41 7.28
CA GLY A 409 -1.70 14.39 7.73
C GLY A 409 -0.37 14.35 6.97
N ARG A 410 -0.03 15.38 6.19
CA ARG A 410 1.22 15.46 5.42
C ARG A 410 2.09 16.63 5.88
N ALA A 411 3.37 16.36 6.14
CA ALA A 411 4.36 17.40 6.41
C ALA A 411 4.65 18.23 5.14
N LYS A 412 4.81 19.54 5.30
CA LYS A 412 5.19 20.43 4.20
C LYS A 412 6.60 20.07 3.75
N TRP A 413 6.73 19.65 2.50
CA TRP A 413 8.01 19.41 1.84
C TRP A 413 7.91 19.83 0.38
N THR A 414 8.88 20.57 -0.11
CA THR A 414 8.96 21.00 -1.51
C THR A 414 10.12 20.26 -2.15
N TYR A 415 9.80 19.30 -3.02
CA TYR A 415 10.78 18.58 -3.81
C TYR A 415 11.40 19.50 -4.86
N ARG A 416 12.69 19.31 -5.14
CA ARG A 416 13.46 20.04 -6.16
C ARG A 416 14.28 19.07 -6.99
N PRO A 417 14.61 19.41 -8.25
CA PRO A 417 15.66 18.70 -8.98
C PRO A 417 16.95 18.61 -8.16
N GLY A 418 17.60 17.44 -8.17
CA GLY A 418 18.79 17.11 -7.35
C GLY A 418 18.51 16.58 -5.94
N ASP A 419 17.25 16.60 -5.48
CA ASP A 419 16.88 15.94 -4.22
C ASP A 419 16.99 14.43 -4.35
N HIS A 420 17.47 13.76 -3.29
CA HIS A 420 17.46 12.30 -3.21
C HIS A 420 16.21 11.80 -2.49
N VAL A 421 15.55 10.80 -3.07
CA VAL A 421 14.32 10.23 -2.53
C VAL A 421 14.30 8.71 -2.59
N LEU A 422 13.51 8.10 -1.71
CA LEU A 422 13.25 6.68 -1.68
C LEU A 422 11.86 6.38 -2.24
N LEU A 423 11.77 5.37 -3.10
CA LEU A 423 10.54 4.96 -3.76
C LEU A 423 9.94 3.75 -3.06
N ARG A 424 8.66 3.83 -2.68
CA ARG A 424 7.93 2.72 -2.07
C ARG A 424 7.76 1.58 -3.07
N ARG A 425 8.11 0.38 -2.64
CA ARG A 425 7.80 -0.84 -3.39
C ARG A 425 6.32 -1.13 -3.19
N ASP A 426 5.54 -1.05 -4.26
CA ASP A 426 4.09 -1.31 -4.24
C ASP A 426 3.67 -2.46 -5.17
N ALA A 427 4.61 -2.98 -5.99
CA ALA A 427 4.34 -4.01 -7.00
C ALA A 427 4.92 -5.37 -6.60
N GLY A 428 4.09 -6.43 -6.67
CA GLY A 428 4.48 -7.83 -6.50
C GLY A 428 4.29 -8.39 -5.08
N ILE A 429 4.47 -9.71 -4.94
CA ILE A 429 4.49 -10.42 -3.65
C ILE A 429 5.75 -9.98 -2.91
N GLN A 430 5.60 -9.11 -1.91
CA GLN A 430 6.72 -8.69 -1.08
C GLN A 430 7.09 -9.80 -0.10
N GLY A 431 8.36 -10.23 -0.15
CA GLY A 431 8.90 -11.12 0.88
C GLY A 431 8.89 -10.41 2.23
N LYS A 432 8.50 -11.11 3.30
CA LYS A 432 8.34 -10.54 4.66
C LYS A 432 9.58 -9.80 5.20
N MET A 433 10.77 -10.12 4.69
CA MET A 433 12.05 -9.52 5.11
C MET A 433 12.62 -8.48 4.14
N GLN A 434 11.93 -8.19 3.03
CA GLN A 434 12.43 -7.20 2.07
C GLN A 434 12.21 -5.76 2.57
N PRO A 435 13.14 -4.83 2.28
CA PRO A 435 12.92 -3.41 2.57
C PRO A 435 11.69 -2.86 1.87
N LEU A 436 10.97 -1.97 2.54
CA LEU A 436 9.74 -1.34 2.05
C LEU A 436 9.99 -0.31 0.94
N PHE A 437 11.18 0.30 0.93
CA PHE A 437 11.57 1.31 -0.06
C PHE A 437 12.84 0.93 -0.80
N ASP A 438 12.94 1.43 -2.02
CA ASP A 438 14.09 1.32 -2.92
C ASP A 438 14.74 2.70 -3.16
N GLY A 439 15.98 2.71 -3.66
CA GLY A 439 16.76 3.93 -3.92
C GLY A 439 18.01 4.04 -3.02
N PRO A 440 18.50 5.25 -2.69
CA PRO A 440 17.97 6.56 -3.07
C PRO A 440 18.10 6.83 -4.58
N PHE A 441 17.10 7.49 -5.14
CA PHE A 441 17.05 7.94 -6.53
C PHE A 441 17.08 9.46 -6.58
N GLU A 442 17.72 10.02 -7.60
CA GLU A 442 17.77 11.46 -7.82
C GLU A 442 16.49 11.94 -8.52
N VAL A 443 15.95 13.07 -8.06
CA VAL A 443 14.84 13.77 -8.70
C VAL A 443 15.40 14.61 -9.86
N ILE A 444 15.00 14.33 -11.09
CA ILE A 444 15.39 15.13 -12.27
C ILE A 444 14.43 16.29 -12.48
N ALA A 445 13.13 16.05 -12.32
CA ALA A 445 12.10 17.04 -12.60
C ALA A 445 10.91 16.91 -11.65
N VAL A 446 10.34 18.07 -11.29
CA VAL A 446 9.13 18.19 -10.47
C VAL A 446 8.02 18.76 -11.35
N GLN A 447 6.93 18.01 -11.52
CA GLN A 447 5.78 18.41 -12.34
C GLN A 447 4.66 19.00 -11.46
N GLU A 448 3.80 19.83 -12.07
CA GLU A 448 2.77 20.63 -11.38
C GLU A 448 1.73 19.82 -10.57
N HIS A 449 1.52 18.55 -10.91
CA HIS A 449 0.49 17.70 -10.28
C HIS A 449 1.04 16.78 -9.17
N GLY A 450 2.20 17.11 -8.57
CA GLY A 450 2.79 16.27 -7.54
C GLY A 450 3.33 14.94 -8.10
N THR A 451 3.78 14.95 -9.36
CA THR A 451 4.57 13.86 -9.94
C THR A 451 6.04 14.27 -9.97
N LEU A 452 6.92 13.34 -9.62
CA LEU A 452 8.37 13.46 -9.74
C LEU A 452 8.86 12.56 -10.87
N THR A 453 9.89 12.99 -11.58
CA THR A 453 10.65 12.13 -12.50
C THR A 453 11.94 11.72 -11.81
N LEU A 454 12.12 10.42 -11.59
CA LEU A 454 13.28 9.85 -10.90
C LEU A 454 14.24 9.23 -11.91
N ASP A 455 15.53 9.37 -11.65
CA ASP A 455 16.57 8.62 -12.34
C ASP A 455 16.78 7.25 -11.69
N LYS A 456 16.56 6.17 -12.45
CA LYS A 456 16.89 4.79 -12.04
C LYS A 456 18.15 4.26 -12.75
N GLY A 457 18.92 5.12 -13.41
CA GLY A 457 20.10 4.81 -14.20
C GLY A 457 19.78 4.18 -15.57
N ARG A 458 18.91 3.17 -15.62
CA ARG A 458 18.54 2.50 -16.89
C ARG A 458 17.39 3.19 -17.62
N TYR A 459 16.48 3.81 -16.90
CA TYR A 459 15.31 4.51 -17.44
C TYR A 459 14.83 5.57 -16.45
N LEU A 460 14.05 6.51 -16.95
CA LEU A 460 13.38 7.52 -16.14
C LEU A 460 11.99 7.04 -15.75
N GLU A 461 11.65 7.13 -14.47
CA GLU A 461 10.32 6.76 -13.98
C GLU A 461 9.56 7.97 -13.46
N LYS A 462 8.31 8.15 -13.90
CA LYS A 462 7.39 9.16 -13.36
C LYS A 462 6.61 8.55 -12.19
N VAL A 463 6.74 9.14 -11.00
CA VAL A 463 6.13 8.63 -9.76
C VAL A 463 5.38 9.72 -9.01
N ASP A 464 4.27 9.36 -8.37
CA ASP A 464 3.48 10.27 -7.53
C ASP A 464 4.15 10.48 -6.17
N ILE A 465 4.13 11.70 -5.63
CA ILE A 465 4.70 12.03 -4.30
C ILE A 465 4.09 11.22 -3.14
N ARG A 466 2.96 10.51 -3.34
CA ARG A 466 2.41 9.53 -2.39
C ARG A 466 3.29 8.32 -2.17
N ARG A 467 4.09 7.96 -3.18
CA ARG A 467 4.95 6.77 -3.16
C ARG A 467 6.39 7.10 -2.78
N VAL A 468 6.67 8.35 -2.44
CA VAL A 468 8.04 8.85 -2.28
C VAL A 468 8.29 9.34 -0.86
N ARG A 469 9.50 9.06 -0.36
CA ARG A 469 10.01 9.56 0.92
C ARG A 469 11.31 10.35 0.70
N PRO A 470 11.41 11.61 1.14
CA PRO A 470 12.63 12.40 0.98
C PRO A 470 13.76 11.94 1.92
N CYS A 471 15.00 12.00 1.44
CA CYS A 471 16.20 11.87 2.27
C CYS A 471 16.56 13.25 2.84
N LYS A 472 16.34 13.48 4.14
CA LYS A 472 16.47 14.82 4.76
C LYS A 472 17.87 15.41 4.68
N GLY A 473 18.92 14.58 4.75
CA GLY A 473 20.32 15.01 4.80
C GLY A 473 21.04 15.18 3.46
N LYS A 474 20.37 14.96 2.31
CA LYS A 474 20.99 15.01 0.98
C LYS A 474 20.21 15.94 0.04
N ARG A 475 20.24 17.25 0.32
CA ARG A 475 20.01 18.25 -0.74
C ARG A 475 21.36 18.43 -1.42
N GLY A 476 21.43 18.15 -2.73
CA GLY A 476 22.69 18.12 -3.50
C GLY A 476 23.65 19.24 -3.08
N GLY A 477 24.80 18.86 -2.51
CA GLY A 477 25.78 19.79 -1.98
C GLY A 477 26.85 19.13 -1.11
N ASP A 478 26.46 18.30 -0.15
CA ASP A 478 27.41 17.75 0.84
C ASP A 478 27.45 16.22 0.79
N CYS A 479 28.21 15.65 -0.15
CA CYS A 479 28.50 14.21 -0.20
C CYS A 479 29.90 13.96 -0.78
N GLU A 480 30.94 14.33 -0.02
CA GLU A 480 32.13 13.46 0.01
C GLU A 480 31.76 12.26 0.89
N GLN A 481 31.94 11.06 0.33
CA GLN A 481 31.77 9.80 1.06
C GLN A 481 32.82 9.75 2.18
N PRO A 482 32.48 9.35 3.42
CA PRO A 482 33.51 8.98 4.37
C PRO A 482 34.22 7.74 3.84
N GLN A 483 35.53 7.87 3.61
CA GLN A 483 36.46 6.77 3.41
C GLN A 483 36.51 5.87 4.65
#